data_AF-A0AAW0HGT2-F1
#
_entry.id   AF-A0AAW0HGT2-F1
#
_cell.length_a   1.000
_cell.length_b   1.000
_cell.length_c   1.000
_cell.angle_alpha   90.00
_cell.angle_beta   90.00
_cell.angle_gamma   90.00
#
_symmetry.space_group_name_H-M   'P 1'
#
loop_
_entity.id
_entity.type
_entity.pdbx_description
1 polymer ?
#
loop_
_entity_poly.entity_id
_entity_poly.type
_entity_poly.pdbx_seq_one_letter_code
_entity_poly.pdbx_strand_id
1 'polypeptide(L)' 'MMKEAMEKLQVNIVKTKDKNATLDGGREFSVGILERTNQLGAEILADTFKDHTVSTVPVANSLHLKSFCSKAGPNLIA' A
#
# COMPACT_ATOMS: atom_id res chain seq x y z
N MET A 1 -16.97 -3.23 -8.76
CA MET A 1 -16.00 -4.22 -9.29
C MET A 1 -15.03 -4.75 -8.24
N MET A 2 -14.03 -4.00 -7.73
CA MET A 2 -13.04 -4.57 -6.78
C MET A 2 -13.64 -4.96 -5.41
N LYS A 3 -14.44 -4.06 -4.81
CA LYS A 3 -15.12 -4.32 -3.52
C LYS A 3 -16.01 -5.57 -3.59
N GLU A 4 -16.85 -5.65 -4.60
CA GLU A 4 -17.76 -6.79 -4.79
C GLU A 4 -17.00 -8.11 -5.03
N ALA A 5 -15.87 -8.06 -5.74
CA ALA A 5 -15.00 -9.23 -5.92
C ALA A 5 -14.40 -9.68 -4.58
N MET A 6 -13.94 -8.74 -3.74
CA MET A 6 -13.44 -9.04 -2.40
C MET A 6 -14.55 -9.62 -1.48
N GLU A 7 -15.77 -9.09 -1.56
CA GLU A 7 -16.92 -9.60 -0.78
C GLU A 7 -17.21 -11.07 -1.13
N LYS A 8 -17.18 -11.41 -2.42
CA LYS A 8 -17.36 -12.79 -2.89
C LYS A 8 -16.26 -13.75 -2.40
N LEU A 9 -15.04 -13.24 -2.21
CA LEU A 9 -13.92 -14.00 -1.67
C LEU A 9 -13.94 -14.11 -0.15
N GLN A 10 -14.94 -13.50 0.52
CA GLN A 10 -15.10 -13.53 1.98
C GLN A 10 -13.86 -13.02 2.74
N VAL A 11 -13.11 -12.09 2.15
CA VAL A 11 -12.01 -11.42 2.85
C VAL A 11 -12.55 -10.30 3.74
N ASN A 12 -11.83 -9.96 4.80
CA ASN A 12 -12.15 -8.79 5.61
C ASN A 12 -11.87 -7.50 4.82
N ILE A 13 -12.86 -6.61 4.68
CA ILE A 13 -12.75 -5.40 3.87
C ILE A 13 -12.71 -4.18 4.78
N VAL A 14 -11.55 -3.53 4.82
CA VAL A 14 -11.38 -2.21 5.42
C VAL A 14 -11.32 -1.18 4.29
N LYS A 15 -12.21 -0.19 4.34
CA LYS A 15 -12.25 0.88 3.34
C LYS A 15 -11.68 2.16 3.93
N THR A 16 -10.71 2.76 3.25
CA THR A 16 -10.26 4.13 3.52
C THR A 16 -11.44 5.09 3.35
N LYS A 17 -11.87 5.72 4.46
CA LYS A 17 -13.01 6.65 4.48
C LYS A 17 -12.59 8.10 4.32
N ASP A 18 -11.34 8.42 4.66
CA ASP A 18 -10.79 9.76 4.51
C ASP A 18 -10.53 10.06 3.02
N LYS A 19 -11.15 11.12 2.51
CA LYS A 19 -11.02 11.55 1.11
C LYS A 19 -9.64 12.15 0.82
N ASN A 20 -8.92 12.57 1.85
CA ASN A 20 -7.58 13.12 1.74
C ASN A 20 -6.51 12.03 1.76
N ALA A 21 -6.86 10.77 2.01
CA ALA A 21 -5.92 9.66 2.04
C ALA A 21 -5.86 8.94 0.69
N THR A 22 -4.65 8.73 0.17
CA THR A 22 -4.39 8.03 -1.10
C THR A 22 -3.31 6.97 -0.92
N LEU A 23 -3.49 5.79 -1.51
CA LEU A 23 -2.58 4.65 -1.31
C LEU A 23 -2.64 3.61 -2.45
N ASP A 24 -1.48 3.14 -2.89
CA ASP A 24 -1.31 1.94 -3.74
C ASP A 24 -0.60 0.80 -2.96
N GLY A 25 -1.20 -0.39 -2.89
CA GLY A 25 -0.86 -1.44 -1.88
C GLY A 25 0.22 -2.50 -2.23
N GLY A 26 0.63 -3.24 -1.18
CA GLY A 26 1.63 -4.36 -1.12
C GLY A 26 1.33 -5.40 -0.01
N ARG A 27 2.24 -6.34 0.31
CA ARG A 27 2.04 -7.45 1.29
C ARG A 27 2.93 -7.36 2.56
N GLU A 28 4.13 -6.82 2.43
CA GLU A 28 4.94 -6.21 3.51
C GLU A 28 5.20 -4.77 3.04
N PHE A 29 5.09 -3.80 3.93
CA PHE A 29 4.80 -2.44 3.49
C PHE A 29 6.04 -1.56 3.52
N SER A 30 6.76 -1.58 2.40
CA SER A 30 7.49 -0.39 1.96
C SER A 30 6.53 0.46 1.13
N VAL A 31 6.19 1.65 1.61
CA VAL A 31 5.22 2.54 0.98
C VAL A 31 5.94 3.75 0.39
N GLY A 32 5.82 3.92 -0.93
CA GLY A 32 6.37 5.09 -1.60
C GLY A 32 5.54 6.33 -1.28
N ILE A 33 6.16 7.39 -0.75
CA ILE A 33 5.51 8.70 -0.60
C ILE A 33 5.78 9.51 -1.86
N LEU A 34 4.72 9.84 -2.59
CA LEU A 34 4.72 10.59 -3.85
C LEU A 34 3.33 11.21 -4.11
N GLU A 35 3.14 11.84 -5.27
CA GLU A 35 1.86 12.46 -5.67
C GLU A 35 0.62 11.57 -5.45
N ARG A 36 0.74 10.26 -5.68
CA ARG A 36 -0.38 9.30 -5.61
C ARG A 36 -0.51 8.57 -4.27
N THR A 37 0.44 8.74 -3.35
CA THR A 37 0.39 8.11 -2.03
C THR A 37 0.99 9.06 -1.01
N ASN A 38 0.14 9.59 -0.13
CA ASN A 38 0.56 10.55 0.88
C ASN A 38 0.74 9.91 2.26
N GLN A 39 1.25 10.71 3.19
CA GLN A 39 1.56 10.25 4.55
C GLN A 39 0.33 9.69 5.26
N LEU A 40 -0.81 10.37 5.14
CA LEU A 40 -2.08 9.91 5.72
C LEU A 40 -2.52 8.55 5.16
N GLY A 41 -2.33 8.32 3.86
CA GLY A 41 -2.60 7.02 3.24
C GLY A 41 -1.71 5.91 3.79
N ALA A 42 -0.43 6.20 4.06
CA ALA A 42 0.48 5.26 4.70
C ALA A 42 0.11 4.96 6.17
N GLU A 43 -0.36 5.96 6.91
CA GLU A 43 -0.83 5.80 8.29
C GLU A 43 -2.09 4.93 8.37
N ILE A 44 -3.06 5.16 7.49
CA ILE A 44 -4.28 4.32 7.42
C ILE A 44 -3.92 2.87 7.08
N LEU A 45 -2.88 2.63 6.27
CA LEU A 45 -2.38 1.28 6.00
C LEU A 45 -1.80 0.62 7.25
N ALA A 46 -0.99 1.35 8.02
CA ALA A 46 -0.42 0.88 9.27
C ALA A 46 -1.51 0.51 10.29
N ASP A 47 -2.55 1.35 10.40
CA ASP A 47 -3.70 1.09 11.27
C ASP A 47 -4.53 -0.12 10.83
N THR A 48 -4.58 -0.38 9.52
CA THR A 48 -5.31 -1.52 8.94
C THR A 48 -4.58 -2.84 9.17
N PHE A 49 -3.25 -2.85 9.09
CA PHE A 49 -2.40 -4.05 9.22
C PHE A 49 -1.47 -3.96 10.42
N LYS A 50 -2.04 -3.93 11.62
CA LYS A 50 -1.29 -3.74 12.89
C LYS A 50 -0.19 -4.76 13.16
N ASP A 51 -0.32 -5.96 12.57
CA ASP A 51 0.67 -7.04 12.73
C ASP A 51 1.85 -6.93 11.74
N HIS A 52 1.87 -5.90 10.88
CA HIS A 52 2.91 -5.69 9.89
C HIS A 52 3.59 -4.33 10.09
N THR A 53 4.92 -4.28 9.97
CA THR A 53 5.65 -3.02 9.94
C THR A 53 5.38 -2.27 8.64
N VAL A 54 5.08 -0.98 8.74
CA VAL A 54 4.96 -0.06 7.59
C VAL A 54 6.12 0.93 7.63
N SER A 55 6.95 0.92 6.59
CA SER A 55 8.05 1.87 6.40
C SER A 55 7.78 2.73 5.17
N THR A 56 8.01 4.04 5.29
CA THR A 56 7.85 4.98 4.18
C THR A 56 9.18 5.22 3.46
N VAL A 57 9.12 5.37 2.14
CA VAL A 57 10.27 5.67 1.29
C VAL A 57 9.91 6.85 0.39
N PRO A 58 10.65 7.97 0.40
CA PRO A 58 10.43 9.05 -0.56
C PRO A 58 10.66 8.53 -1.99
N VAL A 59 9.72 8.78 -2.90
CA VAL A 59 9.84 8.40 -4.30
C VAL A 59 9.83 9.65 -5.17
N ALA A 60 10.94 9.91 -5.85
CA ALA A 60 11.07 10.98 -6.83
C ALA A 60 11.20 10.39 -8.25
N ASN A 61 10.68 11.10 -9.25
CA ASN A 61 10.86 10.80 -10.67
C ASN A 61 10.35 9.41 -11.12
N SER A 62 9.31 8.88 -10.48
CA SER A 62 8.66 7.65 -10.88
C SER A 62 7.18 7.62 -10.49
N LEU A 63 6.38 6.76 -11.12
CA LEU A 63 4.93 6.69 -10.88
C LEU A 63 4.61 6.01 -9.54
N HIS A 64 5.35 4.96 -9.17
CA HIS A 64 5.20 4.24 -7.91
C HIS A 64 6.56 3.73 -7.42
N LEU A 65 6.67 3.36 -6.14
CA LEU A 65 7.83 2.61 -5.62
C LEU A 65 8.10 1.33 -6.43
N LYS A 66 7.03 0.66 -6.87
CA LYS A 66 7.10 -0.59 -7.65
C LYS A 66 7.54 -0.42 -9.10
N SER A 67 7.71 0.82 -9.56
CA SER A 67 8.19 1.08 -10.91
C SER A 67 9.68 0.75 -11.10
N PHE A 68 10.44 0.60 -10.02
CA PHE A 68 11.89 0.34 -10.05
C PHE A 68 12.37 -0.69 -9.03
N CYS A 69 11.45 -1.30 -8.27
CA CYS A 69 11.77 -2.43 -7.40
C CYS A 69 10.52 -3.30 -7.14
N SER A 70 10.69 -4.59 -6.88
CA SER A 70 9.63 -5.53 -6.58
C SER A 70 10.17 -6.71 -5.76
N LYS A 71 9.27 -7.46 -5.12
CA LYS A 71 9.64 -8.72 -4.44
C LYS A 71 9.78 -9.81 -5.49
N ALA A 72 11.01 -10.20 -5.80
CA ALA A 72 11.33 -11.25 -6.76
C ALA A 72 11.39 -12.65 -6.12
N GLY A 73 11.37 -12.73 -4.79
CA GLY A 73 11.33 -13.98 -4.05
C GLY A 73 11.39 -13.78 -2.54
N PRO A 74 11.40 -14.86 -1.75
CA PRO A 74 11.74 -14.78 -0.33
C PRO A 74 13.11 -14.10 -0.16
N ASN A 75 13.15 -13.02 0.62
CA ASN A 75 14.36 -12.24 0.88
C ASN A 75 15.07 -11.67 -0.38
N LEU A 76 14.35 -11.47 -1.49
CA LEU A 76 14.90 -10.91 -2.72
C LEU A 76 14.07 -9.74 -3.23
N ILE A 77 14.72 -8.58 -3.38
CA ILE A 77 14.19 -7.38 -4.05
C ILE A 77 14.93 -7.24 -5.39
N ALA A 78 14.20 -7.00 -6.48
CA ALA A 78 14.75 -6.76 -7.82
C ALA A 78 14.06 -5.59 -8.50
#